data_AF-A0A3D9GCA1-F1
#
_entry.id   AF-A0A3D9GCA1-F1
#
_cell.length_a   1.000
_cell.length_b   1.000
_cell.length_c   1.000
_cell.angle_alpha   90.00
_cell.angle_beta   90.00
_cell.angle_gamma   90.00
#
_symmetry.space_group_name_H-M   'P 1'
#
loop_
_entity.id
_entity.type
_entity.pdbx_description
1 polymer ?
#
loop_
_entity_poly.entity_id
_entity_poly.type
_entity_poly.pdbx_seq_one_letter_code
_entity_poly.pdbx_strand_id
1 'polypeptide(L)'
;MADELIDYFSNKLSAKSLVFKYMKGWDLFFWIALCFFIVGLILSIIYKNILFISAGILISIFATYKLNQKAKQIINDKYKIVIHTMLWSSDNQYYNYIQNQIKNYLCESQLNSERQLDKLIEQLSKRAESLKPTIFFLPGLFIVLFLPVWTQFEIVLFKGVNVNTAIFLLVIHFILLIFLVYLLAGIKHITDDLMTLKRQRVLNLINHIEDISLSKLEKNKKENKLRLVRRRAN
;
A
#
# COMPACT_ATOMS: atom_id res chain seq x y z
N MET A 1 20.42 17.34 3.16
CA MET A 1 20.56 16.09 3.93
C MET A 1 19.23 15.35 4.14
N ALA A 2 18.30 15.80 5.02
CA ALA A 2 17.02 15.11 5.19
C ALA A 2 16.18 15.09 3.89
N ASP A 3 16.11 16.21 3.18
CA ASP A 3 15.43 16.28 1.88
C ASP A 3 16.12 15.40 0.81
N GLU A 4 17.45 15.34 0.79
CA GLU A 4 18.20 14.46 -0.13
C GLU A 4 17.91 12.98 0.13
N LEU A 5 17.80 12.57 1.40
CA LEU A 5 17.43 11.21 1.74
C LEU A 5 15.98 10.90 1.35
N ILE A 6 15.06 11.85 1.56
CA ILE A 6 13.67 11.74 1.10
C ILE A 6 13.62 11.58 -0.43
N ASP A 7 14.41 12.36 -1.16
CA ASP A 7 14.49 12.30 -2.62
C ASP A 7 15.11 10.98 -3.10
N TYR A 8 16.19 10.53 -2.46
CA TYR A 8 16.80 9.23 -2.74
C TYR A 8 15.79 8.10 -2.53
N PHE A 9 15.12 8.08 -1.37
CA PHE A 9 14.10 7.07 -1.05
C PHE A 9 12.93 7.12 -2.05
N SER A 10 12.42 8.31 -2.34
CA SER A 10 11.27 8.49 -3.22
C SER A 10 11.57 8.15 -4.68
N ASN A 11 12.76 8.49 -5.17
CA ASN A 11 13.09 8.35 -6.59
C ASN A 11 13.80 7.03 -6.92
N LYS A 12 14.55 6.44 -5.98
CA LYS A 12 15.31 5.20 -6.23
C LYS A 12 14.72 3.97 -5.55
N LEU A 13 14.09 4.11 -4.38
CA LEU A 13 13.63 2.97 -3.58
C LEU A 13 12.10 2.82 -3.54
N SER A 14 11.36 3.69 -4.23
CA SER A 14 9.91 3.55 -4.32
C SER A 14 9.49 2.37 -5.20
N ALA A 15 8.32 1.81 -4.90
CA ALA A 15 7.63 0.83 -5.74
C ALA A 15 7.58 1.27 -7.22
N LYS A 16 7.35 2.57 -7.45
CA LYS A 16 7.36 3.15 -8.79
C LYS A 16 8.69 2.93 -9.52
N SER A 17 9.81 3.18 -8.83
CA SER A 17 11.14 3.06 -9.41
C SER A 17 11.59 1.60 -9.56
N LEU A 18 11.30 0.79 -8.54
CA LEU A 18 11.75 -0.60 -8.47
C LEU A 18 10.92 -1.54 -9.34
N VAL A 19 9.60 -1.33 -9.40
CA VAL A 19 8.67 -2.27 -10.04
C VAL A 19 7.98 -1.62 -11.24
N PHE A 20 7.20 -0.56 -11.02
CA PHE A 20 6.29 -0.04 -12.05
C PHE A 20 7.02 0.57 -13.26
N LYS A 21 8.25 1.08 -13.09
CA LYS A 21 9.10 1.55 -14.21
C LYS A 21 9.30 0.48 -15.28
N TYR A 22 9.28 -0.80 -14.91
CA TYR A 22 9.46 -1.94 -15.82
C TYR A 22 8.13 -2.58 -16.25
N MET A 23 6.98 -2.08 -15.78
CA MET A 23 5.64 -2.59 -16.07
C MET A 23 4.89 -1.76 -17.13
N LYS A 24 5.58 -1.26 -18.16
CA LYS A 24 4.94 -0.44 -19.21
C LYS A 24 3.80 -1.22 -19.88
N GLY A 25 2.60 -0.63 -19.94
CA GLY A 25 1.40 -1.20 -20.56
C GLY A 25 0.57 -2.11 -19.64
N TRP A 26 1.12 -2.54 -18.50
CA TRP A 26 0.36 -3.31 -17.51
C TRP A 26 -0.59 -2.41 -16.70
N ASP A 27 -0.26 -1.13 -16.59
CA ASP A 27 -1.16 -0.09 -16.11
C ASP A 27 -2.43 -0.02 -16.95
N LEU A 28 -2.31 -0.06 -18.28
CA LEU A 28 -3.48 -0.09 -19.18
C LEU A 28 -4.36 -1.32 -18.94
N PHE A 29 -3.75 -2.49 -18.70
CA PHE A 29 -4.50 -3.72 -18.40
C PHE A 29 -5.31 -3.61 -17.11
N PHE A 30 -4.77 -2.97 -16.06
CA PHE A 30 -5.52 -2.67 -14.85
C PHE A 30 -6.73 -1.78 -15.13
N TRP A 31 -6.54 -0.70 -15.89
CA TRP A 31 -7.62 0.23 -16.26
C TRP A 31 -8.69 -0.45 -17.09
N ILE A 32 -8.32 -1.30 -18.05
CA ILE A 32 -9.27 -2.08 -18.85
C ILE A 32 -10.09 -3.00 -17.94
N ALA A 33 -9.45 -3.72 -17.00
CA ALA A 33 -10.16 -4.58 -16.06
C ALA A 33 -11.15 -3.79 -15.18
N LEU A 34 -10.75 -2.60 -14.72
CA LEU A 34 -11.61 -1.70 -13.96
C LEU A 34 -12.80 -1.22 -14.81
N CYS A 35 -12.58 -0.87 -16.08
CA CYS A 35 -13.66 -0.52 -17.01
C CYS A 35 -14.65 -1.69 -17.19
N PHE A 36 -14.16 -2.92 -17.38
CA PHE A 36 -15.02 -4.10 -17.46
C PHE A 36 -15.84 -4.33 -16.19
N PHE A 37 -15.25 -4.07 -15.02
CA PHE A 37 -15.99 -4.14 -13.76
C PHE A 37 -17.12 -3.11 -13.70
N ILE A 38 -16.84 -1.85 -14.05
CA ILE A 38 -17.86 -0.78 -14.06
C ILE A 38 -18.97 -1.09 -15.06
N VAL A 39 -18.61 -1.53 -16.27
CA VAL A 39 -19.59 -1.95 -17.28
C VAL A 39 -20.42 -3.15 -16.78
N GLY A 40 -19.79 -4.14 -16.17
CA GLY A 40 -20.47 -5.29 -15.58
C GLY A 40 -21.47 -4.90 -14.49
N LEU A 41 -21.12 -3.90 -13.67
CA LEU A 41 -22.01 -3.32 -12.65
C LEU A 41 -23.23 -2.65 -13.29
N ILE A 42 -23.02 -1.80 -14.30
CA ILE A 42 -24.11 -1.11 -15.02
C ILE A 42 -25.04 -2.13 -15.69
N LEU A 43 -24.49 -3.13 -16.38
CA LEU A 43 -25.26 -4.19 -17.03
C LEU A 43 -26.03 -5.04 -16.01
N SER A 44 -25.44 -5.34 -14.86
CA SER A 44 -26.13 -6.07 -13.78
C SER A 44 -27.36 -5.32 -13.28
N ILE A 45 -27.32 -3.99 -13.24
CA ILE A 45 -28.47 -3.17 -12.85
C ILE A 45 -29.54 -3.15 -13.95
N ILE A 46 -29.14 -2.92 -15.21
CA ILE A 46 -30.08 -2.82 -16.35
C ILE A 46 -30.81 -4.14 -16.59
N TYR A 47 -30.07 -5.26 -16.62
CA TYR A 47 -30.60 -6.57 -16.97
C TYR A 47 -30.99 -7.42 -15.76
N LYS A 48 -30.81 -6.90 -14.53
CA LYS A 48 -31.08 -7.61 -13.26
C LYS A 48 -30.43 -9.00 -13.18
N ASN A 49 -29.24 -9.14 -13.76
CA ASN A 49 -28.52 -10.40 -13.84
C ASN A 49 -27.14 -10.28 -13.18
N ILE A 50 -26.94 -11.03 -12.09
CA ILE A 50 -25.71 -11.03 -11.31
C ILE A 50 -24.48 -11.55 -12.07
N LEU A 51 -24.69 -12.33 -13.14
CA LEU A 51 -23.57 -12.89 -13.89
C LEU A 51 -22.65 -11.81 -14.48
N PHE A 52 -23.19 -10.64 -14.84
CA PHE A 52 -22.40 -9.52 -15.37
C PHE A 52 -21.43 -8.95 -14.33
N ILE A 53 -21.89 -8.73 -13.10
CA ILE A 53 -21.04 -8.23 -12.03
C ILE A 53 -20.05 -9.31 -11.57
N SER A 54 -20.47 -10.58 -11.48
CA SER A 54 -19.58 -11.68 -11.17
C SER A 54 -18.44 -11.80 -12.19
N ALA A 55 -18.73 -11.66 -13.48
CA ALA A 55 -17.72 -11.64 -14.54
C ALA A 55 -16.75 -10.46 -14.37
N GLY A 56 -17.25 -9.26 -14.08
CA GLY A 56 -16.41 -8.08 -13.82
C GLY A 56 -15.49 -8.25 -12.61
N ILE A 57 -15.99 -8.85 -11.53
CA ILE A 57 -15.20 -9.18 -10.33
C ILE A 57 -14.10 -10.19 -10.68
N LEU A 58 -14.43 -11.27 -11.38
CA LEU A 58 -13.47 -12.30 -11.80
C LEU A 58 -12.36 -11.71 -12.68
N ILE A 59 -12.70 -10.86 -13.64
CA ILE A 59 -11.74 -10.15 -14.49
C ILE A 59 -10.83 -9.27 -13.63
N SER A 60 -11.37 -8.55 -12.65
CA SER A 60 -10.58 -7.68 -11.76
C SER A 60 -9.62 -8.46 -10.85
N ILE A 61 -10.08 -9.59 -10.30
CA ILE A 61 -9.25 -10.50 -9.48
C ILE A 61 -8.13 -11.07 -10.36
N PHE A 62 -8.47 -11.57 -11.54
CA PHE A 62 -7.50 -12.10 -12.50
C PHE A 62 -6.46 -11.03 -12.90
N ALA A 63 -6.92 -9.80 -13.15
CA ALA A 63 -6.03 -8.72 -13.52
C ALA A 63 -5.03 -8.37 -12.42
N THR A 64 -5.53 -8.25 -11.18
CA THR A 64 -4.70 -8.00 -9.99
C THR A 64 -3.70 -9.12 -9.75
N TYR A 65 -4.13 -10.38 -9.90
CA TYR A 65 -3.27 -11.53 -9.78
C TYR A 65 -2.13 -11.49 -10.81
N LYS A 66 -2.43 -11.21 -12.07
CA LYS A 66 -1.42 -11.11 -13.15
C LYS A 66 -0.45 -9.95 -12.92
N LEU A 67 -0.94 -8.79 -12.47
CA LEU A 67 -0.08 -7.66 -12.10
C LEU A 67 0.90 -8.03 -10.99
N ASN A 68 0.40 -8.69 -9.94
CA ASN A 68 1.23 -9.13 -8.84
C ASN A 68 2.26 -10.19 -9.27
N GLN A 69 1.90 -11.15 -10.12
CA GLN A 69 2.86 -12.09 -10.70
C GLN A 69 3.96 -11.37 -11.48
N LYS A 70 3.59 -10.38 -12.30
CA LYS A 70 4.55 -9.62 -13.09
C LYS A 70 5.49 -8.79 -12.22
N ALA A 71 4.97 -8.17 -11.15
CA ALA A 71 5.78 -7.47 -10.16
C ALA A 71 6.82 -8.40 -9.51
N LYS A 72 6.41 -9.59 -9.06
CA LYS A 72 7.35 -10.60 -8.51
C LYS A 72 8.41 -11.01 -9.53
N GLN A 73 8.02 -11.22 -10.78
CA GLN A 73 8.97 -11.55 -11.85
C GLN A 73 10.01 -10.44 -12.04
N ILE A 74 9.59 -9.18 -12.11
CA ILE A 74 10.50 -8.03 -12.25
C ILE A 74 11.46 -7.94 -11.06
N ILE A 75 10.95 -8.14 -9.84
CA ILE A 75 11.76 -8.10 -8.63
C ILE A 75 12.83 -9.18 -8.66
N ASN A 76 12.46 -10.40 -9.03
CA ASN A 76 13.40 -11.51 -9.17
C ASN A 76 14.41 -11.26 -10.29
N ASP A 77 13.97 -10.80 -11.46
CA ASP A 77 14.84 -10.64 -12.62
C ASP A 77 15.87 -9.52 -12.41
N LYS A 78 15.44 -8.37 -11.87
CA LYS A 78 16.25 -7.15 -11.71
C LYS A 78 17.05 -7.10 -10.42
N TYR A 79 16.49 -7.59 -9.31
CA TYR A 79 17.12 -7.47 -7.98
C TYR A 79 17.54 -8.82 -7.39
N LYS A 80 17.23 -9.94 -8.06
CA LYS A 80 17.54 -11.30 -7.59
C LYS A 80 16.91 -11.63 -6.23
N ILE A 81 15.75 -11.04 -5.97
CA ILE A 81 14.97 -11.24 -4.74
C ILE A 81 13.85 -12.23 -5.04
N VAL A 82 13.78 -13.32 -4.28
CA VAL A 82 12.76 -14.35 -4.44
C VAL A 82 11.62 -14.05 -3.47
N ILE A 83 10.44 -13.76 -4.01
CA ILE A 83 9.27 -13.39 -3.22
C ILE A 83 8.40 -14.62 -2.94
N HIS A 84 8.17 -14.93 -1.67
CA HIS A 84 7.39 -16.09 -1.23
C HIS A 84 5.96 -15.73 -0.80
N THR A 85 5.71 -14.49 -0.41
CA THR A 85 4.40 -14.02 0.04
C THR A 85 3.37 -13.91 -1.10
N MET A 86 2.07 -13.84 -0.76
CA MET A 86 1.01 -13.64 -1.75
C MET A 86 1.18 -12.33 -2.51
N LEU A 87 1.40 -11.22 -1.79
CA LEU A 87 1.64 -9.89 -2.35
C LEU A 87 3.14 -9.60 -2.42
N TRP A 88 3.59 -9.03 -3.53
CA TRP A 88 5.01 -8.75 -3.74
C TRP A 88 5.61 -7.77 -2.72
N SER A 89 4.81 -6.79 -2.27
CA SER A 89 5.23 -5.71 -1.36
C SER A 89 5.38 -6.16 0.09
N SER A 90 4.73 -7.25 0.49
CA SER A 90 4.70 -7.71 1.89
C SER A 90 5.80 -8.71 2.23
N ASP A 91 6.73 -8.96 1.32
CA ASP A 91 7.80 -9.93 1.52
C ASP A 91 8.98 -9.33 2.32
N ASN A 92 9.45 -10.06 3.32
CA ASN A 92 10.59 -9.64 4.14
C ASN A 92 11.87 -9.44 3.34
N GLN A 93 12.11 -10.21 2.27
CA GLN A 93 13.31 -10.03 1.45
C GLN A 93 13.28 -8.69 0.69
N TYR A 94 12.11 -8.29 0.20
CA TYR A 94 11.92 -6.98 -0.43
C TYR A 94 12.14 -5.85 0.59
N TYR A 95 11.58 -5.98 1.79
CA TYR A 95 11.82 -5.05 2.89
C TYR A 95 13.31 -4.92 3.24
N ASN A 96 14.00 -6.05 3.42
CA ASN A 96 15.43 -6.09 3.74
C ASN A 96 16.29 -5.45 2.65
N TYR A 97 15.91 -5.62 1.37
CA TYR A 97 16.60 -4.96 0.28
C TYR A 97 16.52 -3.44 0.41
N ILE A 98 15.32 -2.88 0.62
CA ILE A 98 15.12 -1.44 0.82
C ILE A 98 15.93 -0.95 2.03
N GLN A 99 15.85 -1.67 3.15
CA GLN A 99 16.57 -1.32 4.38
C GLN A 99 18.09 -1.31 4.16
N ASN A 100 18.64 -2.27 3.41
CA ASN A 100 20.06 -2.32 3.06
C ASN A 100 20.47 -1.15 2.17
N GLN A 101 19.65 -0.77 1.19
CA GLN A 101 19.93 0.39 0.34
C GLN A 101 19.92 1.72 1.11
N ILE A 102 19.01 1.87 2.07
CA ILE A 102 18.99 3.02 2.99
C ILE A 102 20.24 3.02 3.86
N LYS A 103 20.61 1.87 4.43
CA LYS A 103 21.81 1.73 5.26
C LYS A 103 23.08 2.09 4.50
N ASN A 104 23.22 1.63 3.25
CA ASN A 104 24.36 1.97 2.40
C ASN A 104 24.45 3.48 2.17
N TYR A 105 23.33 4.11 1.81
CA TYR A 105 23.27 5.56 1.63
C TYR A 105 23.68 6.32 2.91
N LEU A 106 23.20 5.89 4.08
CA LEU A 106 23.56 6.49 5.36
C LEU A 106 25.04 6.32 5.70
N CYS A 107 25.65 5.18 5.33
CA CYS A 107 27.09 4.96 5.50
C CYS A 107 27.91 5.86 4.58
N GLU A 108 27.57 5.91 3.29
CA GLU A 108 28.23 6.75 2.28
C GLU A 108 28.12 8.25 2.63
N SER A 109 26.97 8.66 3.15
CA SER A 109 26.71 10.04 3.58
C SER A 109 27.28 10.38 4.96
N GLN A 110 27.97 9.44 5.63
CA GLN A 110 28.49 9.59 6.99
C GLN A 110 27.42 9.96 8.04
N LEU A 111 26.17 9.52 7.85
CA LEU A 111 25.01 9.76 8.72
C LEU A 111 24.65 8.55 9.58
N ASN A 112 25.63 7.68 9.83
CA ASN A 112 25.39 6.35 10.36
C ASN A 112 25.56 6.26 11.89
N SER A 113 25.96 7.33 12.59
CA SER A 113 26.06 7.30 14.06
C SER A 113 24.68 7.39 14.72
N GLU A 114 24.53 6.81 15.92
CA GLU A 114 23.26 6.81 16.67
C GLU A 114 22.68 8.23 16.82
N ARG A 115 23.50 9.18 17.27
CA ARG A 115 23.10 10.59 17.39
C ARG A 115 22.67 11.23 16.06
N GLN A 116 23.28 10.82 14.94
CA GLN A 116 22.89 11.34 13.63
C GLN A 116 21.56 10.74 13.17
N LEU A 117 21.33 9.45 13.44
CA LEU A 117 20.06 8.79 13.13
C LEU A 117 18.91 9.40 13.93
N ASP A 118 19.11 9.66 15.22
CA ASP A 118 18.09 10.30 16.08
C ASP A 118 17.75 11.71 15.58
N LYS A 119 18.77 12.51 15.26
CA LYS A 119 18.59 13.85 14.70
C LYS A 119 17.87 13.81 13.33
N LEU A 120 18.17 12.81 12.52
CA LEU A 120 17.54 12.61 11.22
C LEU A 120 16.06 12.22 11.38
N ILE A 121 15.74 11.31 12.30
CA ILE A 121 14.36 10.96 12.66
C ILE A 121 13.60 12.21 13.12
N GLU A 122 14.18 13.03 14.00
CA GLU A 122 13.55 14.27 14.46
C GLU A 122 13.24 15.24 13.31
N GLN A 123 14.19 15.45 12.40
CA GLN A 123 14.01 16.29 11.22
C GLN A 123 12.91 15.76 10.29
N LEU A 124 12.91 14.46 10.03
CA LEU A 124 11.90 13.80 9.20
C LEU A 124 10.52 13.86 9.84
N SER A 125 10.41 13.68 11.16
CA SER A 125 9.15 13.77 11.91
C SER A 125 8.54 15.17 11.81
N LYS A 126 9.34 16.22 12.04
CA LYS A 126 8.90 17.62 11.84
C LYS A 126 8.45 17.87 10.39
N ARG A 127 9.15 17.27 9.41
CA ARG A 127 8.75 17.36 8.00
C ARG A 127 7.43 16.65 7.74
N ALA A 128 7.23 15.45 8.27
CA ALA A 128 5.98 14.70 8.15
C ALA A 128 4.79 15.45 8.77
N GLU A 129 4.99 16.14 9.89
CA GLU A 129 3.99 17.01 10.51
C GLU A 129 3.62 18.20 9.62
N SER A 130 4.62 18.89 9.03
CA SER A 130 4.38 20.00 8.11
C SER A 130 3.63 19.58 6.83
N LEU A 131 3.71 18.31 6.46
CA LEU A 131 3.04 17.71 5.30
C LEU A 131 1.66 17.12 5.64
N LYS A 132 1.18 17.27 6.89
CA LYS A 132 -0.14 16.81 7.28
C LYS A 132 -1.17 17.52 6.39
N PRO A 133 -1.99 16.78 5.62
CA PRO A 133 -3.03 17.42 4.85
C PRO A 133 -3.94 18.18 5.80
N THR A 134 -4.23 19.44 5.48
CA THR A 134 -5.31 20.19 6.11
C THR A 134 -6.61 19.55 5.66
N ILE A 135 -7.03 18.50 6.37
CA ILE A 135 -8.24 17.75 6.04
C ILE A 135 -9.42 18.70 6.30
N PHE A 136 -9.94 19.30 5.23
CA PHE A 136 -11.25 19.97 5.19
C PHE A 136 -12.40 18.97 5.05
N PHE A 137 -12.12 17.67 5.19
CA PHE A 137 -13.13 16.62 5.13
C PHE A 137 -13.63 16.34 6.54
N LEU A 138 -14.77 16.92 6.93
CA LEU A 138 -15.46 16.52 8.15
C LEU A 138 -16.22 15.22 7.85
N PRO A 139 -15.79 14.05 8.36
CA PRO A 139 -16.48 12.78 8.10
C PRO A 139 -17.94 12.84 8.54
N GLY A 140 -18.24 13.63 9.58
CA GLY A 140 -19.60 13.90 10.02
C GLY A 140 -20.46 14.58 8.95
N LEU A 141 -19.93 15.56 8.21
CA LEU A 141 -20.67 16.23 7.13
C LEU A 141 -20.91 15.28 5.94
N PHE A 142 -19.92 14.43 5.63
CA PHE A 142 -20.10 13.39 4.63
C PHE A 142 -21.19 12.40 5.04
N ILE A 143 -21.20 11.91 6.28
CA ILE A 143 -22.22 10.98 6.78
C ILE A 143 -23.61 11.64 6.72
N VAL A 144 -23.74 12.88 7.17
CA VAL A 144 -25.03 13.61 7.18
C VAL A 144 -25.58 13.82 5.77
N LEU A 145 -24.72 14.07 4.77
CA LEU A 145 -25.14 14.22 3.37
C LEU A 145 -25.36 12.86 2.68
N PHE A 146 -24.58 11.85 3.04
CA PHE A 146 -24.62 10.54 2.39
C PHE A 146 -25.79 9.69 2.89
N LEU A 147 -26.14 9.76 4.18
CA LEU A 147 -27.19 8.94 4.77
C LEU A 147 -28.55 9.13 4.08
N PRO A 148 -29.06 10.35 3.83
CA PRO A 148 -30.33 10.54 3.13
C PRO A 148 -30.30 10.02 1.69
N VAL A 149 -29.18 10.21 0.98
CA VAL A 149 -28.98 9.71 -0.39
C VAL A 149 -28.99 8.19 -0.40
N TRP A 150 -28.32 7.57 0.57
CA TRP A 150 -28.28 6.12 0.75
C TRP A 150 -29.67 5.54 1.04
N THR A 151 -30.41 6.14 1.99
CA THR A 151 -31.77 5.70 2.32
C THR A 151 -32.71 5.81 1.12
N GLN A 152 -32.64 6.91 0.36
CA GLN A 152 -33.44 7.06 -0.87
C GLN A 152 -33.06 6.04 -1.93
N PHE A 153 -31.76 5.77 -2.08
CA PHE A 153 -31.27 4.74 -2.98
C PHE A 153 -31.82 3.36 -2.59
N GLU A 154 -31.77 2.96 -1.31
CA GLU A 154 -32.35 1.71 -0.82
C GLU A 154 -33.86 1.64 -1.10
N ILE A 155 -34.60 2.70 -0.79
CA ILE A 155 -36.04 2.75 -1.07
C ILE A 155 -36.31 2.53 -2.56
N VAL A 156 -35.62 3.23 -3.46
CA VAL A 156 -35.79 3.06 -4.90
C VAL A 156 -35.44 1.65 -5.35
N LEU A 157 -34.41 1.05 -4.77
CA LEU A 157 -33.90 -0.27 -5.17
C LEU A 157 -34.81 -1.42 -4.72
N PHE A 158 -35.46 -1.29 -3.56
CA PHE A 158 -36.32 -2.32 -2.97
C PHE A 158 -37.82 -2.07 -3.12
N LYS A 159 -38.25 -0.88 -3.57
CA LYS A 159 -39.68 -0.56 -3.71
C LYS A 159 -40.32 -1.37 -4.85
N GLY A 160 -41.40 -2.06 -4.51
CA GLY A 160 -42.23 -2.79 -5.48
C GLY A 160 -41.62 -4.09 -6.01
N VAL A 161 -40.52 -4.55 -5.39
CA VAL A 161 -39.87 -5.81 -5.77
C VAL A 161 -40.36 -6.95 -4.86
N ASN A 162 -40.53 -8.14 -5.42
CA ASN A 162 -40.95 -9.31 -4.62
C ASN A 162 -39.84 -9.75 -3.65
N VAL A 163 -40.21 -10.52 -2.62
CA VAL A 163 -39.29 -10.95 -1.54
C VAL A 163 -38.04 -11.66 -2.09
N ASN A 164 -38.20 -12.57 -3.05
CA ASN A 164 -37.07 -13.31 -3.62
C ASN A 164 -36.08 -12.40 -4.34
N THR A 165 -36.59 -11.41 -5.10
CA THR A 165 -35.74 -10.44 -5.79
C THR A 165 -35.12 -9.44 -4.81
N ALA A 166 -35.83 -9.07 -3.73
CA ALA A 166 -35.28 -8.24 -2.68
C ALA A 166 -34.10 -8.93 -1.97
N ILE A 167 -34.23 -10.22 -1.61
CA ILE A 167 -33.14 -11.02 -1.05
C ILE A 167 -31.95 -11.07 -2.02
N PHE A 168 -32.21 -11.30 -3.30
CA PHE A 168 -31.17 -11.33 -4.33
C PHE A 168 -30.42 -9.99 -4.47
N LEU A 169 -31.15 -8.88 -4.54
CA LEU A 169 -30.57 -7.53 -4.62
C LEU A 169 -29.75 -7.20 -3.37
N LEU A 170 -30.22 -7.60 -2.18
CA LEU A 170 -29.48 -7.44 -0.92
C LEU A 170 -28.13 -8.18 -0.96
N VAL A 171 -28.11 -9.43 -1.43
CA VAL A 171 -26.87 -10.23 -1.55
C VAL A 171 -25.89 -9.57 -2.52
N ILE A 172 -26.35 -9.10 -3.68
CA ILE A 172 -25.53 -8.35 -4.63
C ILE A 172 -24.95 -7.11 -3.97
N HIS A 173 -25.77 -6.39 -3.20
CA HIS A 173 -25.37 -5.16 -2.54
C HIS A 173 -24.26 -5.40 -1.51
N PHE A 174 -24.35 -6.47 -0.72
CA PHE A 174 -23.28 -6.87 0.20
C PHE A 174 -22.00 -7.29 -0.54
N ILE A 175 -22.10 -8.06 -1.62
CA ILE A 175 -20.93 -8.45 -2.43
C ILE A 175 -20.26 -7.21 -3.02
N LEU A 176 -21.05 -6.26 -3.52
CA LEU A 176 -20.57 -4.96 -4.00
C LEU A 176 -19.84 -4.18 -2.91
N LEU A 177 -20.37 -4.17 -1.69
CA LEU A 177 -19.77 -3.45 -0.57
C LEU A 177 -18.44 -4.09 -0.16
N ILE A 178 -18.38 -5.42 -0.05
CA ILE A 178 -17.13 -6.17 0.21
C ILE A 178 -16.12 -5.92 -0.91
N PHE A 179 -16.55 -5.97 -2.16
CA PHE A 179 -15.67 -5.72 -3.31
C PHE A 179 -15.23 -4.26 -3.38
N LEU A 180 -16.09 -3.30 -3.02
CA LEU A 180 -15.74 -1.88 -2.92
C LEU A 180 -14.70 -1.67 -1.82
N VAL A 181 -14.85 -2.31 -0.66
CA VAL A 181 -13.84 -2.27 0.40
C VAL A 181 -12.52 -2.88 -0.09
N TYR A 182 -12.57 -4.01 -0.79
CA TYR A 182 -11.38 -4.63 -1.39
C TYR A 182 -10.71 -3.73 -2.44
N LEU A 183 -11.50 -3.12 -3.34
CA LEU A 183 -11.01 -2.16 -4.33
C LEU A 183 -10.45 -0.92 -3.65
N LEU A 184 -11.10 -0.36 -2.65
CA LEU A 184 -10.59 0.79 -1.90
C LEU A 184 -9.31 0.43 -1.17
N ALA A 185 -9.17 -0.80 -0.65
CA ALA A 185 -7.92 -1.28 -0.06
C ALA A 185 -6.82 -1.46 -1.12
N GLY A 186 -7.15 -1.99 -2.30
CA GLY A 186 -6.23 -2.18 -3.42
C GLY A 186 -5.80 -0.86 -4.05
N ILE A 187 -6.76 0.05 -4.29
CA ILE A 187 -6.53 1.44 -4.70
C ILE A 187 -5.70 2.11 -3.62
N LYS A 188 -6.05 2.03 -2.34
CA LYS A 188 -5.25 2.60 -1.25
C LYS A 188 -3.82 2.08 -1.29
N HIS A 189 -3.60 0.78 -1.49
CA HIS A 189 -2.26 0.21 -1.60
C HIS A 189 -1.52 0.72 -2.86
N ILE A 190 -2.21 0.83 -3.99
CA ILE A 190 -1.64 1.33 -5.25
C ILE A 190 -1.40 2.85 -5.18
N THR A 191 -2.27 3.62 -4.53
CA THR A 191 -2.16 5.06 -4.34
C THR A 191 -1.19 5.40 -3.22
N ASP A 192 -1.07 4.59 -2.18
CA ASP A 192 0.02 4.70 -1.21
C ASP A 192 1.36 4.49 -1.93
N ASP A 193 1.42 3.70 -3.01
CA ASP A 193 2.63 3.56 -3.84
C ASP A 193 2.78 4.63 -4.94
N LEU A 194 1.70 5.07 -5.60
CA LEU A 194 1.71 5.99 -6.75
C LEU A 194 1.43 7.46 -6.37
N MET A 195 0.43 7.69 -5.53
CA MET A 195 0.02 8.98 -4.97
C MET A 195 0.40 9.09 -3.49
N THR A 196 1.53 8.50 -3.07
CA THR A 196 1.96 8.61 -1.68
C THR A 196 2.00 10.09 -1.33
N LEU A 197 1.09 10.51 -0.47
CA LEU A 197 1.14 11.82 0.15
C LEU A 197 2.56 11.92 0.68
N LYS A 198 3.30 12.97 0.30
CA LYS A 198 4.74 13.11 0.62
C LYS A 198 5.03 12.73 2.09
N ARG A 199 4.10 13.04 2.99
CA ARG A 199 4.05 12.60 4.39
C ARG A 199 4.25 11.10 4.61
N GLN A 200 3.48 10.23 3.95
CA GLN A 200 3.53 8.79 4.20
C GLN A 200 4.84 8.16 3.71
N ARG A 201 5.48 8.73 2.67
CA ARG A 201 6.86 8.33 2.30
C ARG A 201 7.85 8.67 3.39
N VAL A 202 7.72 9.88 3.95
CA VAL A 202 8.58 10.33 5.06
C VAL A 202 8.37 9.44 6.28
N LEU A 203 7.14 9.07 6.62
CA LEU A 203 6.85 8.14 7.72
C LEU A 203 7.43 6.73 7.47
N ASN A 204 7.28 6.18 6.26
CA ASN A 204 7.87 4.88 5.92
C ASN A 204 9.41 4.92 6.00
N LEU A 205 10.02 6.02 5.55
CA LEU A 205 11.46 6.23 5.68
C LEU A 205 11.90 6.31 7.15
N ILE A 206 11.13 7.00 8.01
CA ILE A 206 11.38 7.05 9.47
C ILE A 206 11.39 5.63 10.04
N ASN A 207 10.38 4.81 9.75
CA ASN A 207 10.30 3.43 10.24
C ASN A 207 11.55 2.61 9.84
N HIS A 208 12.01 2.74 8.61
CA HIS A 208 13.24 2.07 8.17
C HIS A 208 14.49 2.54 8.93
N ILE A 209 14.59 3.84 9.23
CA ILE A 209 15.73 4.42 9.98
C ILE A 209 15.67 3.98 11.44
N GLU A 210 14.49 3.96 12.05
CA GLU A 210 14.26 3.45 13.41
C GLU A 210 14.68 1.98 13.52
N ASP A 211 14.27 1.13 12.58
CA ASP A 211 14.69 -0.28 12.54
C ASP A 211 16.21 -0.43 12.41
N ILE A 212 16.85 0.42 11.59
CA ILE A 212 18.31 0.45 11.47
C ILE A 212 18.96 0.84 12.81
N SER A 213 18.43 1.86 13.49
CA SER A 213 18.92 2.30 14.81
C SER A 213 18.80 1.21 15.87
N LEU A 214 17.63 0.57 15.96
CA LEU A 214 17.36 -0.54 16.88
C LEU A 214 18.28 -1.74 16.62
N SER A 215 18.46 -2.13 15.36
CA SER A 215 19.34 -3.26 15.01
C SER A 215 20.80 -3.04 15.44
N LYS A 216 21.27 -1.79 15.44
CA LYS A 216 22.61 -1.43 15.92
C LYS A 216 22.73 -1.51 17.44
N LEU A 217 21.72 -1.01 18.15
CA LEU A 217 21.67 -1.07 19.60
C LEU A 217 21.71 -2.52 20.09
N GLU A 218 20.95 -3.41 19.46
CA GLU A 218 20.97 -4.84 19.78
C GLU A 218 22.33 -5.49 19.50
N LYS A 219 22.94 -5.18 18.36
CA LYS A 219 24.28 -5.67 18.00
C LYS A 219 25.33 -5.23 19.02
N ASN A 220 25.33 -3.95 19.42
CA ASN A 220 26.23 -3.41 20.43
C ASN A 220 26.03 -4.08 21.79
N LYS A 221 24.78 -4.31 22.22
CA LYS A 221 24.48 -5.06 23.46
C LYS A 221 25.03 -6.49 23.41
N LYS A 222 24.85 -7.20 22.29
CA LYS A 222 25.35 -8.57 22.12
C LYS A 222 26.88 -8.64 22.15
N GLU A 223 27.56 -7.72 21.49
CA GLU A 223 29.02 -7.61 21.50
C GLU A 223 29.57 -7.28 22.90
N ASN A 224 28.93 -6.37 23.63
CA ASN A 224 29.29 -6.07 25.01
C ASN A 224 29.11 -7.27 25.94
N LYS A 225 28.01 -8.03 25.79
CA LYS A 225 27.78 -9.27 26.54
C LYS A 225 28.89 -10.30 26.24
N LEU A 226 29.26 -10.49 24.98
CA LEU A 226 30.35 -11.39 24.58
C LEU A 226 31.71 -10.97 25.14
N ARG A 227 32.01 -9.66 25.15
CA ARG A 227 33.25 -9.13 25.75
C ARG A 227 33.29 -9.37 27.27
N LEU A 228 32.17 -9.18 27.97
CA LEU A 228 32.06 -9.47 29.40
C LEU A 228 32.24 -10.96 29.71
N VAL A 229 31.69 -11.85 28.87
CA VAL A 229 31.91 -13.30 29.02
C VAL A 229 33.37 -13.68 28.81
N ARG A 230 34.04 -13.16 27.77
CA ARG A 230 35.47 -13.41 27.53
C ARG A 230 36.36 -12.92 28.66
N ARG A 231 36.04 -11.75 29.25
CA ARG A 231 36.77 -11.22 30.42
C ARG A 231 36.59 -12.03 31.71
N ARG A 232 35.54 -12.86 31.79
CA ARG A 232 35.32 -13.77 32.94
C ARG A 232 35.95 -15.15 32.73
N ALA A 233 36.35 -15.47 31.50
CA ALA A 233 36.94 -16.76 31.13
C ALA A 233 38.47 -16.75 31.10
N ASN A 234 39.08 -15.56 31.08
CA ASN A 234 40.51 -15.32 31.25
C ASN A 234 40.77 -14.82 32.66
#